data_AF-A0A5P1F3K8-F1
#
_entry.id   AF-A0A5P1F3K8-F1
#
_cell.length_a   1.000
_cell.length_b   1.000
_cell.length_c   1.000
_cell.angle_alpha   90.00
_cell.angle_beta   90.00
_cell.angle_gamma   90.00
#
_symmetry.space_group_name_H-M   'P 1'
#
loop_
_entity.id
_entity.type
_entity.pdbx_description
1 polymer ?
#
loop_
_entity_poly.entity_id
_entity_poly.type
_entity_poly.pdbx_seq_one_letter_code
_entity_poly.pdbx_strand_id
1 'polypeptide(L)'
;MVSCAESGGDGGRLEHETWIRVERLEKGLCGKSRPVFFRGVSTIVAKLFNIVEPDFAVFGKKDYQQWRVVCRMVRDLDFAIKIIGAEIMREADGLAMSSRNVHLSSEERKKALCINKSLSEAKHAAQNGQNSSQELKSSIIQTIDKAGGKVDYVEIVEQETLMSVEEIIRPVVICVAAWFGNVRLIDNMEINI
;
A
#
# COMPACT_ATOMS: atom_id res chain seq x y z
N MET A 1 12.06 8.00 6.88
CA MET A 1 11.61 9.32 6.41
C MET A 1 10.68 9.87 7.48
N VAL A 2 11.26 10.57 8.46
CA VAL A 2 10.51 11.38 9.42
C VAL A 2 9.93 12.54 8.62
N SER A 3 8.64 12.85 8.83
CA SER A 3 8.01 14.01 8.19
C SER A 3 8.80 15.26 8.58
N CYS A 4 9.21 16.09 7.62
CA CYS A 4 9.95 17.34 7.86
C CYS A 4 9.21 18.35 8.77
N ALA A 5 8.01 18.01 9.25
CA ALA A 5 7.16 18.83 10.10
C ALA A 5 7.24 18.48 11.60
N GLU A 6 8.08 17.54 12.03
CA GLU A 6 8.15 17.12 13.45
C GLU A 6 9.50 17.40 14.15
N SER A 7 10.47 18.01 13.48
CA SER A 7 11.75 18.36 14.11
C SER A 7 11.63 19.70 14.83
N GLY A 8 11.66 19.66 16.15
CA GLY A 8 11.56 20.84 17.00
C GLY A 8 12.70 21.83 16.82
N GLY A 9 12.32 23.12 16.91
CA GLY A 9 13.13 24.18 17.50
C GLY A 9 14.46 24.49 16.84
N ASP A 10 14.44 25.19 15.71
CA ASP A 10 15.42 26.24 15.44
C ASP A 10 14.76 27.41 14.70
N GLY A 11 15.10 28.63 15.12
CA GLY A 11 14.27 29.83 15.03
C GLY A 11 13.79 30.27 13.64
N GLY A 12 12.55 30.79 13.61
CA GLY A 12 12.09 31.77 12.62
C GLY A 12 11.05 31.29 11.59
N ARG A 13 10.80 29.97 11.46
CA ARG A 13 9.66 29.46 10.67
C ARG A 13 8.52 29.08 11.60
N LEU A 14 7.32 29.62 11.35
CA LEU A 14 6.10 29.14 11.99
C LEU A 14 5.97 27.64 11.69
N GLU A 15 5.96 26.83 12.75
CA GLU A 15 5.76 25.38 12.65
C GLU A 15 4.35 25.07 12.14
N HIS A 16 4.16 23.89 11.52
CA HIS A 16 2.90 23.56 10.86
C HIS A 16 1.86 23.04 11.88
N GLU A 17 0.89 23.86 12.25
CA GLU A 17 -0.10 23.54 13.32
C GLU A 17 -1.33 22.78 12.83
N THR A 18 -1.63 22.78 11.53
CA THR A 18 -2.80 22.10 10.95
C THR A 18 -2.41 20.81 10.26
N TRP A 19 -3.16 19.73 10.47
CA TRP A 19 -2.96 18.45 9.78
C TRP A 19 -4.29 17.74 9.53
N ILE A 20 -4.29 16.85 8.54
CA ILE A 20 -5.43 16.00 8.23
C ILE A 20 -5.09 14.57 8.62
N ARG A 21 -5.98 13.87 9.33
CA ARG A 21 -5.84 12.46 9.68
C ARG A 21 -7.03 11.67 9.19
N VAL A 22 -6.76 10.48 8.67
CA VAL A 22 -7.80 9.52 8.26
C VAL A 22 -7.74 8.36 9.23
N GLU A 23 -8.34 8.56 10.40
CA GLU A 23 -7.99 7.85 11.65
C GLU A 23 -7.98 6.32 11.57
N ARG A 24 -8.89 5.72 10.80
CA ARG A 24 -9.00 4.26 10.68
C ARG A 24 -8.08 3.70 9.60
N LEU A 25 -8.09 4.30 8.40
CA LEU A 25 -7.33 3.80 7.24
C LEU A 25 -5.82 4.01 7.37
N GLU A 26 -5.39 4.98 8.17
CA GLU A 26 -3.96 5.17 8.47
C GLU A 26 -3.40 4.10 9.41
N LYS A 27 -4.25 3.31 10.07
CA LYS A 27 -3.85 2.22 10.98
C LYS A 27 -3.70 0.91 10.20
N GLY A 28 -2.84 0.03 10.71
CA GLY A 28 -2.55 -1.27 10.06
C GLY A 28 -1.66 -1.15 8.83
N LEU A 29 -1.34 -2.30 8.21
CA LEU A 29 -0.47 -2.39 7.02
C LEU A 29 0.83 -1.58 7.18
N CYS A 30 1.17 -0.72 6.21
CA CYS A 30 2.34 0.16 6.26
C CYS A 30 2.23 1.23 7.37
N GLY A 31 1.03 1.57 7.83
CA GLY A 31 0.82 2.54 8.91
C GLY A 31 1.32 2.02 10.26
N LYS A 32 1.30 0.71 10.48
CA LYS A 32 1.79 0.08 11.72
C LYS A 32 3.26 0.37 11.99
N SER A 33 4.09 0.38 10.95
CA SER A 33 5.53 0.69 11.04
C SER A 33 5.85 2.17 10.77
N ARG A 34 4.84 2.99 10.44
CA ARG A 34 5.00 4.39 10.02
C ARG A 34 3.87 5.29 10.59
N PRO A 35 3.79 5.48 11.92
CA PRO A 35 2.61 6.02 12.62
C PRO A 35 2.18 7.44 12.21
N VAL A 36 3.06 8.24 11.61
CA VAL A 36 2.77 9.61 11.15
C VAL A 36 2.80 9.78 9.64
N PHE A 37 3.11 8.71 8.89
CA PHE A 37 3.35 8.80 7.45
C PHE A 37 2.10 9.23 6.69
N PHE A 38 0.95 8.59 6.95
CA PHE A 38 -0.28 8.93 6.24
C PHE A 38 -0.84 10.30 6.62
N ARG A 39 -0.64 10.78 7.85
CA ARG A 39 -0.94 12.17 8.23
C ARG A 39 -0.16 13.16 7.37
N GLY A 40 1.12 12.89 7.14
CA GLY A 40 1.95 13.71 6.25
C GLY A 40 1.42 13.70 4.82
N VAL A 41 1.07 12.51 4.30
CA VAL A 41 0.52 12.33 2.95
C VAL A 41 -0.81 13.06 2.77
N SER A 42 -1.81 12.84 3.63
CA SER A 42 -3.10 13.54 3.56
C SER A 42 -2.94 15.05 3.64
N THR A 43 -2.09 15.54 4.56
CA THR A 43 -1.85 16.98 4.74
C THR A 43 -1.22 17.60 3.49
N ILE A 44 -0.17 17.00 2.90
CA ILE A 44 0.46 17.57 1.72
C ILE A 44 -0.44 17.46 0.48
N VAL A 45 -1.17 16.34 0.31
CA VAL A 45 -2.09 16.16 -0.82
C VAL A 45 -3.24 17.17 -0.75
N ALA A 46 -3.83 17.42 0.42
CA ALA A 46 -4.87 18.44 0.56
C ALA A 46 -4.35 19.85 0.25
N LYS A 47 -3.13 20.19 0.68
CA LYS A 47 -2.49 21.46 0.30
C LYS A 47 -2.34 21.57 -1.22
N LEU A 48 -1.90 20.51 -1.88
CA LEU A 48 -1.75 20.48 -3.34
C LEU A 48 -3.12 20.59 -4.05
N PHE A 49 -4.16 19.95 -3.53
CA PHE A 49 -5.52 20.07 -4.06
C PHE A 49 -6.06 21.49 -3.96
N ASN A 50 -5.82 22.19 -2.85
CA ASN A 50 -6.21 23.60 -2.70
C ASN A 50 -5.38 24.57 -3.58
N ILE A 51 -4.17 24.18 -4.02
CA ILE A 51 -3.32 25.02 -4.87
C ILE A 51 -3.63 24.81 -6.35
N VAL A 52 -3.83 23.55 -6.75
CA VAL A 52 -3.98 23.16 -8.16
C VAL A 52 -5.45 23.15 -8.59
N GLU A 53 -6.38 22.92 -7.65
CA GLU A 53 -7.83 22.79 -7.88
C GLU A 53 -8.18 21.83 -9.04
N PRO A 54 -7.68 20.57 -9.03
CA PRO A 54 -7.84 19.67 -10.16
C PRO A 54 -9.23 19.02 -10.19
N ASP A 55 -9.81 18.81 -11.37
CA ASP A 55 -11.01 17.97 -11.51
C ASP A 55 -10.71 16.48 -11.27
N PHE A 56 -9.49 16.04 -11.62
CA PHE A 56 -9.05 14.65 -11.53
C PHE A 56 -7.67 14.55 -10.87
N ALA A 57 -7.48 13.57 -10.00
CA ALA A 57 -6.16 13.22 -9.49
C ALA A 57 -5.92 11.70 -9.56
N VAL A 58 -4.75 11.31 -10.07
CA VAL A 58 -4.40 9.93 -10.34
C VAL A 58 -3.39 9.44 -9.30
N PHE A 59 -3.68 8.30 -8.68
CA PHE A 59 -2.79 7.65 -7.71
C PHE A 59 -2.62 6.18 -8.09
N GLY A 60 -1.40 5.67 -8.03
CA GLY A 60 -1.13 4.26 -8.33
C GLY A 60 -1.66 3.33 -7.23
N LYS A 61 -2.43 2.31 -7.61
CA LYS A 61 -2.96 1.28 -6.70
C LYS A 61 -1.88 0.44 -6.03
N LYS A 62 -0.63 0.50 -6.50
CA LYS A 62 0.52 -0.16 -5.85
C LYS A 62 0.64 0.26 -4.38
N ASP A 63 0.47 1.56 -4.11
CA ASP A 63 0.40 2.11 -2.75
C ASP A 63 -1.06 2.12 -2.28
N TYR A 64 -1.69 0.94 -2.19
CA TYR A 64 -3.14 0.79 -2.01
C TYR A 64 -3.67 1.55 -0.79
N GLN A 65 -2.98 1.47 0.36
CA GLN A 65 -3.35 2.19 1.58
C GLN A 65 -3.33 3.71 1.38
N GLN A 66 -2.34 4.23 0.65
CA GLN A 66 -2.28 5.66 0.33
C GLN A 66 -3.46 6.07 -0.55
N TRP A 67 -3.74 5.31 -1.62
CA TRP A 67 -4.87 5.58 -2.50
C TRP A 67 -6.19 5.60 -1.73
N ARG A 68 -6.43 4.61 -0.86
CA ARG A 68 -7.63 4.57 0.00
C ARG A 68 -7.72 5.72 1.00
N VAL A 69 -6.60 6.11 1.63
CA VAL A 69 -6.53 7.27 2.52
C VAL A 69 -6.92 8.55 1.77
N VAL A 70 -6.40 8.75 0.55
CA VAL A 70 -6.74 9.91 -0.28
C VAL A 70 -8.19 9.88 -0.72
N CYS A 71 -8.71 8.73 -1.18
CA CYS A 71 -10.12 8.59 -1.53
C CYS A 71 -11.04 8.94 -0.35
N ARG A 72 -10.73 8.44 0.86
CA ARG A 72 -11.51 8.75 2.06
C ARG A 72 -11.42 10.24 2.42
N MET A 73 -10.22 10.82 2.40
CA MET A 73 -10.02 12.25 2.67
C MET A 73 -10.84 13.13 1.73
N VAL A 74 -10.83 12.83 0.42
CA VAL A 74 -11.60 13.57 -0.59
C VAL A 74 -13.10 13.50 -0.32
N ARG A 75 -13.61 12.30 0.01
CA ARG A 75 -15.02 12.09 0.35
C ARG A 75 -15.42 12.74 1.67
N ASP A 76 -14.55 12.75 2.66
CA ASP A 76 -14.87 13.23 4.02
C ASP A 76 -14.77 14.75 4.14
N LEU A 77 -13.98 15.40 3.28
CA LEU A 77 -13.75 16.85 3.26
C LEU A 77 -14.41 17.53 2.05
N ASP A 78 -15.32 16.83 1.37
CA ASP A 78 -16.13 17.35 0.25
C ASP A 78 -15.30 17.99 -0.89
N PHE A 79 -14.11 17.44 -1.16
CA PHE A 79 -13.33 17.87 -2.31
C PHE A 79 -14.06 17.50 -3.61
N ALA A 80 -14.27 18.48 -4.49
CA ALA A 80 -14.86 18.28 -5.82
C ALA A 80 -13.86 17.65 -6.83
N ILE A 81 -13.16 16.58 -6.41
CA ILE A 81 -12.05 15.97 -7.15
C ILE A 81 -12.37 14.49 -7.36
N LYS A 82 -12.28 14.01 -8.60
CA LYS A 82 -12.39 12.59 -8.89
C LYS A 82 -11.04 11.90 -8.74
N ILE A 83 -10.95 10.98 -7.78
CA ILE A 83 -9.73 10.17 -7.59
C ILE A 83 -9.75 8.94 -8.49
N ILE A 84 -8.71 8.79 -9.31
CA ILE A 84 -8.52 7.67 -10.24
C ILE A 84 -7.40 6.77 -9.70
N GLY A 85 -7.72 5.50 -9.48
CA GLY A 85 -6.74 4.47 -9.14
C GLY A 85 -6.08 3.91 -10.40
N ALA A 86 -4.83 4.25 -10.68
CA ALA A 86 -4.07 3.68 -11.78
C ALA A 86 -3.60 2.26 -11.43
N GLU A 87 -3.78 1.33 -12.38
CA GLU A 87 -3.35 -0.06 -12.21
C GLU A 87 -1.84 -0.18 -12.02
N ILE A 88 -1.43 -1.26 -11.36
CA ILE A 88 -0.01 -1.52 -11.06
C ILE A 88 0.73 -1.80 -12.35
N MET A 89 1.62 -0.88 -12.74
CA MET A 89 2.56 -1.11 -13.82
C MET A 89 3.60 -2.16 -13.39
N ARG A 90 3.78 -3.18 -14.22
CA ARG A 90 4.72 -4.28 -13.99
C ARG A 90 5.79 -4.29 -15.07
N GLU A 91 7.01 -4.64 -14.68
CA GLU A 91 8.07 -4.97 -15.63
C GLU A 91 7.68 -6.23 -16.42
N ALA A 92 8.41 -6.53 -17.51
CA ALA A 92 8.06 -7.63 -18.41
C ALA A 92 8.03 -9.01 -17.73
N ASP A 93 8.71 -9.16 -16.59
CA ASP A 93 8.74 -10.38 -15.77
C ASP A 93 7.75 -10.35 -14.60
N GLY A 94 6.89 -9.35 -14.51
CA GLY A 94 5.81 -9.25 -13.52
C GLY A 94 6.17 -8.50 -12.23
N LEU A 95 7.43 -8.11 -12.03
CA LEU A 95 7.82 -7.31 -10.86
C LEU A 95 7.08 -5.95 -10.89
N ALA A 96 6.43 -5.57 -9.79
CA ALA A 96 5.82 -4.26 -9.69
C ALA A 96 6.89 -3.15 -9.83
N MET A 97 6.70 -2.24 -10.77
CA MET A 97 7.66 -1.17 -11.03
C MET A 97 7.85 -0.32 -9.78
N SER A 98 9.10 -0.08 -9.40
CA SER A 98 9.47 0.68 -8.21
C SER A 98 10.79 1.39 -8.44
N SER A 99 10.91 2.64 -8.02
CA SER A 99 12.24 3.29 -7.93
C SER A 99 13.20 2.50 -7.04
N ARG A 100 12.69 1.73 -6.08
CA ARG A 100 13.48 0.86 -5.21
C ARG A 100 14.11 -0.34 -5.91
N ASN A 101 13.61 -0.73 -7.09
CA ASN A 101 14.11 -1.92 -7.80
C ASN A 101 15.57 -1.75 -8.22
N VAL A 102 16.03 -0.51 -8.43
CA VAL A 102 17.43 -0.20 -8.77
C VAL A 102 18.42 -0.58 -7.66
N HIS A 103 17.95 -0.74 -6.42
CA HIS A 103 18.78 -1.10 -5.28
C HIS A 103 18.87 -2.61 -5.03
N LEU A 104 18.13 -3.41 -5.80
CA LEU A 104 18.22 -4.87 -5.74
C LEU A 104 19.47 -5.33 -6.50
N SER A 105 20.21 -6.27 -5.93
CA SER A 105 21.14 -7.08 -6.72
C SER A 105 20.38 -7.91 -7.76
N SER A 106 21.07 -8.39 -8.79
CA SER A 106 20.49 -9.25 -9.82
C SER A 106 19.81 -10.50 -9.24
N GLU A 107 20.39 -11.11 -8.20
CA GLU A 107 19.85 -12.29 -7.53
C GLU A 107 18.64 -11.96 -6.64
N GLU A 108 18.69 -10.88 -5.87
CA GLU A 108 17.54 -10.40 -5.09
C GLU A 108 16.36 -10.05 -5.99
N ARG A 109 16.63 -9.42 -7.15
CA ARG A 109 15.59 -9.06 -8.12
C ARG A 109 14.88 -10.30 -8.67
N LYS A 110 15.62 -11.35 -9.04
CA LYS A 110 15.04 -12.63 -9.49
C LYS A 110 14.19 -13.26 -8.39
N LYS A 111 14.67 -13.25 -7.14
CA LYS A 111 13.94 -13.80 -5.98
C LYS A 111 12.66 -13.01 -5.70
N ALA A 112 12.70 -11.68 -5.83
CA ALA A 112 11.55 -10.80 -5.57
C ALA A 112 10.33 -11.08 -6.47
N LEU A 113 10.52 -11.72 -7.63
CA LEU A 113 9.42 -12.16 -8.51
C LEU A 113 8.45 -13.12 -7.80
N CYS A 114 8.89 -13.80 -6.74
CA CYS A 114 8.03 -14.67 -5.94
C CYS A 114 6.83 -13.92 -5.31
N ILE A 115 6.94 -12.60 -5.08
CA ILE A 115 5.83 -11.79 -4.55
C ILE A 115 4.65 -11.81 -5.54
N ASN A 116 4.89 -11.43 -6.80
CA ASN A 116 3.83 -11.40 -7.81
C ASN A 116 3.29 -12.80 -8.11
N LYS A 117 4.18 -13.81 -8.16
CA LYS A 117 3.79 -15.21 -8.35
C LYS A 117 2.85 -15.69 -7.24
N SER A 118 3.24 -15.53 -5.97
CA SER A 118 2.43 -15.97 -4.83
C SER A 118 1.10 -15.22 -4.71
N LEU A 119 1.06 -13.92 -5.02
CA LEU A 119 -0.19 -13.15 -5.11
C LEU A 119 -1.13 -13.72 -6.19
N SER A 120 -0.58 -14.04 -7.36
CA SER A 120 -1.35 -14.60 -8.48
C SER A 120 -1.90 -15.98 -8.16
N GLU A 121 -1.08 -16.83 -7.53
CA GLU A 121 -1.48 -18.16 -7.05
C GLU A 121 -2.57 -18.07 -5.97
N ALA A 122 -2.44 -17.16 -5.01
CA ALA A 122 -3.45 -16.93 -3.98
C ALA A 122 -4.78 -16.41 -4.57
N LYS A 123 -4.72 -15.47 -5.54
CA LYS A 123 -5.91 -15.01 -6.27
C LYS A 123 -6.59 -16.16 -7.01
N HIS A 124 -5.82 -16.98 -7.71
CA HIS A 124 -6.37 -18.14 -8.43
C HIS A 124 -6.98 -19.16 -7.47
N ALA A 125 -6.35 -19.45 -6.33
CA ALA A 125 -6.90 -20.33 -5.31
C ALA A 125 -8.24 -19.79 -4.78
N ALA A 126 -8.33 -18.48 -4.49
CA ALA A 126 -9.55 -17.85 -4.02
C ALA A 126 -10.69 -17.95 -5.04
N GLN A 127 -10.39 -17.73 -6.32
CA GLN A 127 -11.36 -17.88 -7.41
C GLN A 127 -11.84 -19.33 -7.61
N ASN A 128 -11.08 -20.31 -7.13
CA ASN A 128 -11.44 -21.73 -7.17
C ASN A 128 -12.04 -22.24 -5.84
N GLY A 129 -12.47 -21.35 -4.96
CA GLY A 129 -13.23 -21.69 -3.75
C GLY A 129 -12.43 -21.73 -2.45
N GLN A 130 -11.13 -21.40 -2.47
CA GLN A 130 -10.37 -21.20 -1.23
C GLN A 130 -10.72 -19.84 -0.59
N ASN A 131 -11.59 -19.83 0.40
CA ASN A 131 -12.05 -18.59 1.04
C ASN A 131 -11.28 -18.22 2.32
N SER A 132 -10.46 -19.11 2.88
CA SER A 132 -9.74 -18.87 4.14
C SER A 132 -8.59 -17.89 3.95
N SER A 133 -8.70 -16.70 4.56
CA SER A 133 -7.63 -15.72 4.52
C SER A 133 -6.36 -16.25 5.19
N GLN A 134 -6.48 -17.08 6.22
CA GLN A 134 -5.32 -17.65 6.92
C GLN A 134 -4.51 -18.57 6.01
N GLU A 135 -5.18 -19.44 5.25
CA GLU A 135 -4.53 -20.38 4.33
C GLU A 135 -3.83 -19.64 3.18
N LEU A 136 -4.51 -18.65 2.59
CA LEU A 136 -3.95 -17.82 1.52
C LEU A 136 -2.76 -16.98 2.00
N LYS A 137 -2.84 -16.38 3.20
CA LYS A 137 -1.71 -15.67 3.79
C LYS A 137 -0.52 -16.61 4.02
N SER A 138 -0.79 -17.79 4.55
CA SER A 138 0.24 -18.78 4.87
C SER A 138 0.99 -19.25 3.62
N SER A 139 0.29 -19.48 2.50
CA SER A 139 0.92 -19.90 1.25
C SER A 139 1.84 -18.82 0.68
N ILE A 140 1.43 -17.55 0.75
CA ILE A 140 2.25 -16.41 0.32
C ILE A 140 3.50 -16.29 1.19
N ILE A 141 3.35 -16.34 2.52
CA ILE A 141 4.47 -16.24 3.47
C ILE A 141 5.50 -17.33 3.19
N GLN A 142 5.06 -18.59 3.09
CA GLN A 142 5.95 -19.72 2.81
C GLN A 142 6.68 -19.56 1.47
N THR A 143 6.03 -19.01 0.45
CA THR A 143 6.63 -18.80 -0.87
C THR A 143 7.73 -17.74 -0.83
N ILE A 144 7.49 -16.64 -0.12
CA ILE A 144 8.47 -15.56 0.06
C ILE A 144 9.66 -16.04 0.90
N ASP A 145 9.40 -16.73 2.00
CA ASP A 145 10.44 -17.26 2.90
C ASP A 145 11.35 -18.27 2.18
N LYS A 146 10.77 -19.19 1.38
CA LYS A 146 11.53 -20.14 0.55
C LYS A 146 12.42 -19.47 -0.50
N ALA A 147 12.01 -18.31 -1.01
CA ALA A 147 12.81 -17.52 -1.94
C ALA A 147 13.95 -16.73 -1.23
N GLY A 148 14.00 -16.76 0.10
CA GLY A 148 14.95 -16.01 0.92
C GLY A 148 14.54 -14.55 1.17
N GLY A 149 13.28 -14.20 0.92
CA GLY A 149 12.70 -12.93 1.35
C GLY A 149 12.31 -12.97 2.83
N LYS A 150 12.20 -11.81 3.47
CA LYS A 150 11.68 -11.68 4.83
C LYS A 150 10.36 -10.91 4.79
N VAL A 151 9.26 -11.57 5.14
CA VAL A 151 7.94 -10.92 5.20
C VAL A 151 7.90 -9.85 6.30
N ASP A 152 7.42 -8.66 5.95
CA ASP A 152 7.03 -7.61 6.91
C ASP A 152 5.56 -7.77 7.28
N TYR A 153 4.70 -7.89 6.27
CA TYR A 153 3.31 -8.33 6.47
C TYR A 153 2.75 -8.97 5.20
N VAL A 154 1.77 -9.85 5.41
CA VAL A 154 0.77 -10.23 4.40
C VAL A 154 -0.58 -10.06 5.06
N GLU A 155 -1.45 -9.26 4.46
CA GLU A 155 -2.80 -9.02 4.97
C GLU A 155 -3.81 -9.14 3.85
N ILE A 156 -4.99 -9.66 4.19
CA ILE A 156 -6.15 -9.71 3.30
C ILE A 156 -7.21 -8.85 3.93
N VAL A 157 -7.56 -7.78 3.23
CA VAL A 157 -8.41 -6.73 3.75
C VAL A 157 -9.52 -6.40 2.77
N GLU A 158 -10.65 -5.96 3.29
CA GLU A 158 -11.74 -5.45 2.47
C GLU A 158 -11.27 -4.19 1.71
N GLN A 159 -11.56 -4.11 0.40
CA GLN A 159 -11.00 -3.10 -0.49
C GLN A 159 -11.30 -1.67 -0.03
N GLU A 160 -12.44 -1.46 0.65
CA GLU A 160 -12.87 -0.15 1.06
C GLU A 160 -12.31 0.41 2.37
N THR A 161 -12.43 -0.43 3.38
CA THR A 161 -12.18 -0.12 4.78
C THR A 161 -10.78 -0.51 5.21
N LEU A 162 -10.10 -1.33 4.40
CA LEU A 162 -8.82 -1.98 4.73
C LEU A 162 -8.86 -2.73 6.07
N MET A 163 -10.06 -3.15 6.50
CA MET A 163 -10.22 -4.03 7.64
C MET A 163 -9.90 -5.46 7.25
N SER A 164 -9.12 -6.15 8.09
CA SER A 164 -8.82 -7.57 7.90
C SER A 164 -10.10 -8.40 7.85
N VAL A 165 -10.09 -9.41 6.99
CA VAL A 165 -11.18 -10.39 6.87
C VAL A 165 -10.66 -11.80 7.11
N GLU A 166 -11.45 -12.62 7.78
CA GLU A 166 -11.12 -14.04 8.00
C GLU A 166 -11.50 -14.89 6.79
N GLU A 167 -12.60 -14.55 6.13
CA GLU A 167 -13.09 -15.20 4.91
C GLU A 167 -13.32 -14.20 3.78
N ILE A 168 -13.05 -14.64 2.55
CA ILE A 168 -13.29 -13.87 1.33
C ILE A 168 -14.75 -14.05 0.92
N ILE A 169 -15.63 -13.19 1.44
CA ILE A 169 -17.08 -13.16 1.15
C ILE A 169 -17.55 -11.86 0.46
N ARG A 170 -16.61 -10.96 0.17
CA ARG A 170 -16.79 -9.67 -0.52
C ARG A 170 -15.49 -9.30 -1.23
N PRO A 171 -15.46 -8.27 -2.10
CA PRO A 171 -14.21 -7.82 -2.71
C PRO A 171 -13.13 -7.49 -1.67
N VAL A 172 -11.95 -8.08 -1.87
CA VAL A 172 -10.78 -7.92 -0.98
C VAL A 172 -9.55 -7.54 -1.79
N VAL A 173 -8.53 -7.08 -1.09
CA VAL A 173 -7.18 -6.91 -1.62
C VAL A 173 -6.19 -7.65 -0.72
N ILE A 174 -5.33 -8.46 -1.34
CA ILE A 174 -4.17 -9.03 -0.65
C ILE A 174 -3.05 -7.99 -0.73
N CYS A 175 -2.55 -7.54 0.41
CA CYS A 175 -1.43 -6.60 0.52
C CYS A 175 -0.19 -7.32 1.06
N VAL A 176 0.95 -7.15 0.38
CA VAL A 176 2.24 -7.73 0.80
C VAL A 176 3.28 -6.63 0.98
N ALA A 177 4.07 -6.75 2.04
CA ALA A 177 5.35 -6.10 2.15
C ALA A 177 6.42 -7.13 2.54
N ALA A 178 7.54 -7.14 1.82
CA ALA A 178 8.64 -8.06 2.06
C ALA A 178 9.99 -7.40 1.78
N TRP A 179 11.01 -7.87 2.47
CA TRP A 179 12.39 -7.45 2.33
C TRP A 179 13.19 -8.46 1.52
N PHE A 180 13.96 -7.97 0.55
CA PHE A 180 15.00 -8.71 -0.14
C PHE A 180 16.31 -7.96 0.09
N GLY A 181 17.19 -8.54 0.90
CA GLY A 181 18.31 -7.82 1.50
C GLY A 181 17.83 -6.60 2.30
N ASN A 182 18.27 -5.41 1.91
CA ASN A 182 17.88 -4.14 2.53
C ASN A 182 16.74 -3.41 1.81
N VAL A 183 16.19 -3.99 0.74
CA VAL A 183 15.16 -3.36 -0.07
C VAL A 183 13.77 -3.85 0.35
N ARG A 184 12.95 -2.94 0.87
CA ARG A 184 11.53 -3.21 1.18
C ARG A 184 10.64 -2.98 -0.03
N LEU A 185 10.08 -4.06 -0.55
CA LEU A 185 9.13 -4.07 -1.65
C LEU A 185 7.70 -4.17 -1.13
N ILE A 186 6.76 -3.62 -1.90
CA ILE A 186 5.32 -3.77 -1.67
C ILE A 186 4.68 -4.16 -2.98
N ASP A 187 3.64 -4.98 -2.88
CA ASP A 187 2.77 -5.34 -3.99
C ASP A 187 1.39 -5.68 -3.42
N ASN A 188 0.37 -5.69 -4.26
CA ASN A 188 -0.96 -6.09 -3.86
C ASN A 188 -1.75 -6.66 -5.04
N MET A 189 -2.85 -7.36 -4.73
CA MET A 189 -3.72 -7.93 -5.74
C MET A 189 -5.18 -7.92 -5.30
N GLU A 190 -6.03 -7.31 -6.12
CA GLU A 190 -7.48 -7.28 -5.92
C GLU A 190 -8.10 -8.65 -6.30
N ILE A 191 -8.97 -9.13 -5.42
CA ILE A 191 -9.84 -10.29 -5.64
C ILE A 191 -11.27 -9.78 -5.59
N ASN A 192 -11.95 -9.91 -6.73
CA ASN A 192 -13.37 -9.63 -6.86
C ASN A 192 -14.05 -11.00 -7.00
N ILE A 193 -15.01 -11.27 -6.11
CA ILE A 193 -15.88 -12.45 -6.11
C ILE A 193 -17.27 -12.04 -6.55
#